data_AF-A0A418Y5P5-F1
#
_entry.id   AF-A0A418Y5P5-F1
#
_cell.length_a   1.000
_cell.length_b   1.000
_cell.length_c   1.000
_cell.angle_alpha   90.00
_cell.angle_beta   90.00
_cell.angle_gamma   90.00
#
_symmetry.space_group_name_H-M   'P 1'
#
loop_
_entity.id
_entity.type
_entity.pdbx_description
1 polymer ?
#
loop_
_entity_poly.entity_id
_entity_poly.type
_entity_poly.pdbx_seq_one_letter_code
_entity_poly.pdbx_strand_id
1 'polypeptide(L)'
;MTRQRRSFDPSFKLEVVKMIKEQGLSVQHVCQSMSIGPTAVRRWVEQYESEQAGQSGIGKPLTPEQQRIRQLEQENRQLRGDVEILKKASAFFAAS
;
A
#
# COMPACT_ATOMS: atom_id res chain seq x y z
N MET A 1 -27.01 13.61 7.01
CA MET A 1 -26.27 13.79 5.74
C MET A 1 -24.95 13.03 5.81
N THR A 2 -24.75 12.03 4.95
CA THR A 2 -23.51 11.25 4.88
C THR A 2 -22.42 12.10 4.24
N ARG A 3 -21.40 12.50 5.01
CA ARG A 3 -20.27 13.30 4.50
C ARG A 3 -19.48 12.44 3.49
N GLN A 4 -19.44 12.88 2.24
CA GLN A 4 -18.69 12.19 1.18
C GLN A 4 -17.22 12.10 1.57
N ARG A 5 -16.68 10.87 1.59
CA ARG A 5 -15.28 10.64 1.94
C ARG A 5 -14.38 11.19 0.85
N ARG A 6 -13.52 12.14 1.20
CA ARG A 6 -12.41 12.57 0.35
C ARG A 6 -11.45 11.39 0.14
N SER A 7 -11.10 11.12 -1.11
CA SER A 7 -10.04 10.17 -1.46
C SER A 7 -8.81 10.95 -1.89
N PHE A 8 -7.64 10.42 -1.56
CA PHE A 8 -6.34 11.00 -1.90
C PHE A 8 -5.50 9.95 -2.60
N ASP A 9 -4.76 10.37 -3.62
CA ASP A 9 -3.81 9.52 -4.34
C ASP A 9 -2.64 9.09 -3.44
N PRO A 10 -2.08 7.87 -3.60
CA PRO A 10 -0.91 7.43 -2.83
C PRO A 10 0.29 8.38 -2.93
N SER A 11 0.54 8.97 -4.10
CA SER A 11 1.64 9.92 -4.30
C SER A 11 1.50 11.16 -3.41
N PHE A 12 0.31 11.74 -3.36
CA PHE A 12 -0.02 12.87 -2.49
C PHE A 12 0.14 12.52 -1.01
N LYS A 13 -0.35 11.35 -0.59
CA LYS A 13 -0.19 10.90 0.80
C LYS A 13 1.28 10.74 1.17
N LEU A 14 2.09 10.18 0.27
CA LEU A 14 3.52 10.01 0.47
C LEU A 14 4.22 11.36 0.63
N GLU A 15 3.89 12.34 -0.21
CA GLU A 15 4.43 13.69 -0.11
C GLU A 15 4.15 14.34 1.25
N VAL A 16 2.89 14.26 1.71
CA VAL A 16 2.47 14.74 3.04
C VAL A 16 3.27 14.09 4.16
N VAL A 17 3.51 12.78 4.08
CA VAL A 17 4.29 12.07 5.09
C VAL A 17 5.77 12.46 5.05
N LYS A 18 6.35 12.65 3.86
CA LYS A 18 7.73 13.11 3.69
C LYS A 18 7.95 14.51 4.27
N MET A 19 7.00 15.43 4.09
CA MET A 19 7.03 16.74 4.74
C MET A 19 7.15 16.64 6.28
N ILE A 20 6.47 15.66 6.88
CA ILE A 20 6.50 15.48 8.34
C ILE A 20 7.77 14.76 8.79
N LYS A 21 8.12 13.65 8.13
CA LYS A 21 9.20 12.75 8.57
C LYS A 21 10.58 13.19 8.11
N GLU A 22 10.70 13.75 6.91
CA GLU A 22 11.98 14.14 6.32
C GLU A 22 12.25 15.64 6.52
N GLN A 23 11.24 16.50 6.41
CA GLN A 23 11.39 17.96 6.55
C GLN A 23 11.07 18.48 7.97
N GLY A 24 10.61 17.61 8.87
CA GLY A 24 10.35 17.95 10.27
C GLY A 24 9.15 18.85 10.52
N LEU A 25 8.25 19.01 9.54
CA LEU A 25 7.04 19.82 9.71
C LEU A 25 6.08 19.19 10.71
N SER A 26 5.45 20.02 11.55
CA SER A 26 4.46 19.52 12.49
C SER A 26 3.19 19.05 11.77
N VAL A 27 2.58 17.98 12.28
CA VAL A 27 1.29 17.46 11.78
C VAL A 27 0.24 18.58 11.73
N GLN A 28 0.19 19.45 12.75
CA GLN A 28 -0.76 20.55 12.82
C GLN A 28 -0.55 21.55 11.68
N HIS A 29 0.70 21.94 11.41
CA HIS A 29 1.02 22.86 10.33
C HIS A 29 0.60 22.31 8.97
N VAL A 30 0.94 21.05 8.68
CA VAL A 30 0.58 20.40 7.41
C VAL A 30 -0.94 20.26 7.27
N CYS A 31 -1.66 19.90 8.35
CA CYS A 31 -3.12 19.82 8.34
C CYS A 31 -3.78 21.16 8.02
N GLN A 32 -3.27 22.26 8.58
CA GLN A 32 -3.78 23.60 8.32
C GLN A 32 -3.48 24.06 6.89
N SER A 33 -2.22 23.92 6.46
CA SER A 33 -1.78 24.33 5.12
C SER A 33 -2.53 23.60 4.00
N MET A 34 -2.71 22.28 4.14
CA MET A 34 -3.29 21.44 3.09
C MET A 34 -4.78 21.14 3.31
N SER A 35 -5.40 21.66 4.37
CA SER A 35 -6.80 21.39 4.74
C SER A 35 -7.13 19.89 4.84
N ILE A 36 -6.23 19.14 5.49
CA ILE A 36 -6.34 17.68 5.71
C ILE A 36 -6.69 17.43 7.17
N GLY A 37 -7.53 16.42 7.43
CA GLY A 37 -7.87 16.04 8.80
C GLY A 37 -6.68 15.37 9.52
N PRO A 38 -6.40 15.71 10.79
CA PRO A 38 -5.24 15.19 11.53
C PRO A 38 -5.25 13.67 11.70
N THR A 39 -6.43 13.07 11.83
CA THR A 39 -6.59 11.61 11.89
C THR A 39 -6.15 10.92 10.61
N ALA A 40 -6.37 11.54 9.44
CA ALA A 40 -5.93 10.98 8.17
C ALA A 40 -4.41 11.04 8.05
N VAL A 41 -3.81 12.18 8.38
CA VAL A 41 -2.36 12.37 8.36
C VAL A 41 -1.64 11.39 9.29
N ARG A 42 -2.13 11.22 10.53
CA ARG A 42 -1.54 10.25 11.48
C ARG A 42 -1.54 8.82 10.92
N ARG A 43 -2.66 8.39 10.33
CA ARG A 43 -2.75 7.06 9.69
C ARG A 43 -1.77 6.89 8.53
N TRP A 44 -1.52 7.93 7.76
CA TRP A 44 -0.54 7.85 6.66
C TRP A 44 0.89 7.76 7.18
N VAL A 45 1.20 8.47 8.27
CA VAL A 45 2.51 8.38 8.94
C VAL A 45 2.72 6.98 9.50
N GLU A 46 1.76 6.44 10.26
CA GLU A 46 1.81 5.07 10.79
C GLU A 46 1.99 4.03 9.67
N GLN A 47 1.26 4.21 8.55
CA GLN A 47 1.39 3.33 7.41
C GLN A 47 2.79 3.40 6.78
N TYR A 48 3.32 4.61 6.58
CA TYR A 48 4.68 4.79 6.04
C TYR A 48 5.74 4.18 6.95
N GLU A 49 5.64 4.35 8.27
CA GLU A 49 6.56 3.73 9.22
C GLU A 49 6.50 2.19 9.18
N SER A 50 5.30 1.63 9.02
CA SER A 50 5.12 0.19 8.83
C SER A 50 5.77 -0.30 7.54
N GLU A 51 5.58 0.43 6.44
CA GLU A 51 6.17 0.10 5.13
C GLU A 51 7.70 0.20 5.16
N GLN A 52 8.26 1.20 5.85
CA GLN A 52 9.71 1.31 6.06
C GLN A 52 10.28 0.20 6.94
N ALA A 53 9.47 -0.39 7.83
CA ALA A 53 9.82 -1.59 8.58
C ALA A 53 9.61 -2.90 7.78
N GLY A 54 9.27 -2.82 6.49
CA GLY A 54 9.00 -3.97 5.63
C GLY A 54 7.66 -4.65 5.92
N GLN A 55 6.77 -4.02 6.68
CA GLN A 55 5.47 -4.56 7.04
C GLN A 55 4.40 -4.08 6.05
N SER A 56 3.43 -4.95 5.79
CA SER A 56 2.26 -4.60 4.99
C SER A 56 1.36 -3.64 5.76
N GLY A 57 1.27 -2.39 5.28
CA GLY A 57 0.38 -1.38 5.84
C GLY A 57 -1.11 -1.73 5.73
N ILE A 58 -1.95 -0.98 6.44
CA ILE A 58 -3.42 -1.22 6.55
C ILE A 58 -4.15 -0.97 5.22
N GLY A 59 -3.51 -0.34 4.23
CA GLY A 59 -4.14 0.15 3.02
C GLY A 59 -3.44 -0.20 1.70
N LYS A 60 -3.72 0.60 0.66
CA LYS A 60 -2.92 0.58 -0.56
C LYS A 60 -1.51 1.08 -0.23
N PRO A 61 -0.45 0.44 -0.71
CA PRO A 61 0.91 0.84 -0.35
C PRO A 61 1.22 2.27 -0.76
N LEU A 62 1.85 3.04 0.12
CA LEU A 62 2.27 4.42 -0.16
C LEU A 62 3.61 4.43 -0.90
N THR A 63 4.58 3.64 -0.45
CA THR A 63 5.92 3.63 -1.03
C THR A 63 5.95 2.85 -2.36
N PRO A 64 6.71 3.33 -3.37
CA PRO A 64 6.87 2.59 -4.62
C PRO A 64 7.42 1.18 -4.43
N GLU A 65 8.30 1.01 -3.44
CA GLU A 65 8.85 -0.29 -3.07
C GLU A 65 7.77 -1.25 -2.58
N GLN A 66 6.95 -0.83 -1.62
CA GLN A 66 5.88 -1.68 -1.12
C GLN A 66 4.78 -1.93 -2.18
N GLN A 67 4.56 -0.96 -3.09
CA GLN A 67 3.70 -1.18 -4.26
C GLN A 67 4.25 -2.29 -5.14
N ARG A 68 5.57 -2.31 -5.39
CA ARG A 68 6.24 -3.33 -6.18
C ARG A 68 6.22 -4.70 -5.49
N ILE A 69 6.48 -4.74 -4.18
CA ILE A 69 6.39 -5.97 -3.38
C ILE A 69 5.00 -6.59 -3.53
N ARG A 70 3.94 -5.80 -3.34
CA ARG A 70 2.57 -6.28 -3.46
C ARG A 70 2.24 -6.80 -4.86
N GLN A 71 2.73 -6.12 -5.91
CA GLN A 71 2.57 -6.56 -7.29
C GLN A 71 3.24 -7.92 -7.52
N LEU A 72 4.48 -8.08 -7.06
CA LEU A 72 5.24 -9.32 -7.19
C LEU A 72 4.60 -10.47 -6.41
N GLU A 73 4.09 -10.22 -5.21
CA GLU A 73 3.36 -11.24 -4.44
C GLU A 73 2.10 -11.72 -5.16
N GLN A 74 1.38 -10.80 -5.82
CA GLN A 74 0.19 -11.14 -6.60
C GLN A 74 0.56 -11.98 -7.84
N GLU A 75 1.60 -11.57 -8.56
CA GLU A 75 2.10 -12.31 -9.72
C GLU A 75 2.61 -13.70 -9.33
N ASN A 76 3.37 -13.81 -8.23
CA ASN A 76 3.87 -15.09 -7.74
C ASN A 76 2.72 -16.04 -7.36
N ARG A 77 1.67 -15.50 -6.74
CA ARG A 77 0.47 -16.28 -6.41
C ARG A 77 -0.22 -16.82 -7.66
N GLN A 78 -0.34 -16.00 -8.70
CA GLN A 78 -0.92 -16.42 -9.97
C GLN A 78 -0.10 -17.53 -10.61
N LEU A 79 1.22 -17.32 -10.74
CA LEU A 79 2.14 -18.29 -11.34
C LEU A 79 2.13 -19.63 -10.60
N ARG A 80 2.09 -19.62 -9.26
CA ARG A 80 1.96 -20.85 -8.47
C ARG A 80 0.64 -21.57 -8.76
N GLY A 81 -0.45 -20.83 -8.92
CA GLY A 81 -1.74 -21.39 -9.32
C GLY A 81 -1.67 -22.07 -10.68
N ASP A 82 -1.08 -21.40 -11.67
CA ASP A 82 -0.95 -21.91 -13.04
C ASP A 82 -0.08 -23.18 -13.06
N VAL A 83 1.04 -23.19 -12.33
CA VAL A 83 1.90 -24.37 -12.17
C VAL A 83 1.13 -25.55 -11.57
N GLU A 84 0.31 -25.32 -10.55
CA GLU A 84 -0.49 -26.39 -9.94
C GLU A 84 -1.57 -26.93 -10.88
N ILE A 85 -2.18 -26.09 -11.71
CA ILE A 85 -3.13 -26.52 -12.75
C ILE A 85 -2.40 -27.39 -13.78
N LEU A 86 -1.24 -26.93 -14.27
CA LEU A 86 -0.45 -27.65 -15.25
C LEU A 86 0.00 -29.03 -14.72
N LYS A 87 0.49 -29.10 -13.49
CA LYS A 87 0.87 -30.38 -12.86
C LYS A 87 -0.31 -31.36 -12.80
N LYS A 88 -1.50 -30.89 -12.43
CA LYS A 88 -2.71 -31.74 -12.39
C LYS A 88 -3.08 -32.25 -13.77
N ALA A 89 -3.01 -31.40 -14.79
CA ALA A 89 -3.27 -31.79 -16.17
C ALA A 89 -2.24 -32.84 -16.64
N SER A 90 -0.94 -32.60 -16.42
CA SER A 90 0.12 -33.56 -16.76
C SER A 90 -0.07 -34.90 -16.07
N ALA A 91 -0.43 -34.92 -14.78
CA ALA A 91 -0.70 -36.15 -14.05
C ALA A 91 -1.91 -36.91 -14.61
N PHE A 92 -2.98 -36.21 -14.98
CA PHE A 92 -4.16 -36.82 -15.61
C PHE A 92 -3.79 -37.53 -16.93
N PHE A 93 -3.06 -36.85 -17.81
CA PHE A 93 -2.62 -37.41 -19.09
C PHE A 93 -1.58 -38.53 -18.95
N ALA A 94 -0.72 -38.49 -17.93
CA ALA A 94 0.27 -39.55 -17.69
C ALA A 94 -0.33 -40.82 -17.07
N ALA A 95 -1.51 -40.73 -16.45
CA ALA A 95 -2.25 -41.86 -15.89
C ALA A 95 -3.26 -42.49 -16.89
N SER A 96 -3.28 -42.01 -18.14
CA SER A 96 -4.15 -42.49 -19.22
C SER A 96 -3.48 -43.57 -20.06
#